data_AF-A0A2U3KL95-F1
#
_entry.id   AF-A0A2U3KL95-F1
#
_cell.length_a   1.000
_cell.length_b   1.000
_cell.length_c   1.000
_cell.angle_alpha   90.00
_cell.angle_beta   90.00
_cell.angle_gamma   90.00
#
_symmetry.space_group_name_H-M   'P 1'
#
loop_
_entity.id
_entity.type
_entity.pdbx_description
1 polymer ?
#
loop_
_entity_poly.entity_id
_entity_poly.type
_entity_poly.pdbx_seq_one_letter_code
_entity_poly.pdbx_strand_id
1 'polypeptide(L)'
;MRTKEEYYDLVLENRKIACNPEHLKCTCTQTLCEWHGRCRECVALHRYHQDHVPACFQTFINDKLKGIVKIGELTHQRNTENMLKNKIKSTLPQNK
;
A
#
# COMPACT_ATOMS: atom_id res chain seq x y z
N MET A 1 -9.62 15.36 -15.03
CA MET A 1 -8.64 16.35 -14.53
C MET A 1 -9.41 17.25 -13.58
N ARG A 2 -8.87 17.61 -12.40
CA ARG A 2 -9.62 18.44 -11.44
C ARG A 2 -9.85 19.84 -11.99
N THR A 3 -10.98 20.46 -11.65
CA THR A 3 -11.19 21.89 -11.90
C THR A 3 -10.32 22.75 -10.99
N LYS A 4 -10.24 24.05 -11.27
CA LYS A 4 -9.49 25.00 -10.44
C LYS A 4 -10.08 25.08 -9.04
N GLU A 5 -11.41 25.09 -8.96
CA GLU A 5 -12.19 25.17 -7.72
C GLU A 5 -11.96 23.91 -6.88
N GLU A 6 -12.08 22.72 -7.48
CA GLU A 6 -11.81 21.44 -6.81
C GLU A 6 -10.37 21.34 -6.28
N TYR A 7 -9.39 21.87 -7.04
CA TYR A 7 -8.00 21.90 -6.59
C TYR A 7 -7.82 22.84 -5.40
N TYR A 8 -8.46 24.00 -5.42
CA TYR A 8 -8.37 24.97 -4.33
C TYR A 8 -8.96 24.40 -3.03
N ASP A 9 -10.13 23.77 -3.10
CA ASP A 9 -10.78 23.14 -1.96
C ASP A 9 -9.90 22.03 -1.37
N LEU A 10 -9.28 21.21 -2.23
CA LEU A 10 -8.31 20.19 -1.82
C LEU A 10 -7.11 20.80 -1.09
N VAL A 11 -6.56 21.91 -1.59
CA VAL A 11 -5.42 22.59 -0.95
C VAL A 11 -5.79 23.12 0.43
N LEU A 12 -6.97 23.71 0.57
CA LEU A 12 -7.47 24.18 1.87
C LEU A 12 -7.62 23.02 2.85
N GLU A 13 -8.19 21.90 2.42
CA GLU A 13 -8.36 20.73 3.26
C GLU A 13 -7.03 20.10 3.67
N ASN A 14 -6.10 19.96 2.72
CA ASN A 14 -4.75 19.47 3.02
C ASN A 14 -4.02 20.35 4.04
N ARG A 15 -4.22 21.68 4.00
CA ARG A 15 -3.64 22.59 5.00
C ARG A 15 -4.21 22.34 6.39
N LYS A 16 -5.52 22.13 6.52
CA LYS A 16 -6.17 21.80 7.81
C LYS A 16 -5.63 20.49 8.38
N ILE A 17 -5.49 19.46 7.53
CA ILE A 17 -4.93 18.16 7.93
C ILE A 17 -3.49 18.35 8.39
N ALA A 18 -2.66 19.04 7.61
CA ALA A 18 -1.24 19.22 7.88
C ALA A 18 -0.95 20.10 9.12
N CYS A 19 -1.86 20.99 9.52
CA CYS A 19 -1.69 21.82 10.72
C CYS A 19 -2.24 21.18 11.99
N ASN A 20 -2.97 20.07 11.90
CA ASN A 20 -3.53 19.39 13.08
C ASN A 20 -2.42 18.63 13.84
N PRO A 21 -2.12 18.98 15.11
CA PRO A 21 -1.08 18.32 15.89
C PRO A 21 -1.27 16.80 16.06
N GLU A 22 -2.51 16.32 16.09
CA GLU A 22 -2.81 14.89 16.21
C GLU A 22 -2.29 14.11 14.99
N HIS A 23 -2.35 14.69 13.79
CA HIS A 23 -1.84 14.07 12.56
C HIS A 23 -0.31 14.16 12.44
N LEU A 24 0.35 14.92 13.31
CA LEU A 24 1.81 15.09 13.34
C LEU A 24 2.49 14.18 14.38
N LYS A 25 1.72 13.41 15.16
CA LYS A 25 2.27 12.47 16.14
C LYS A 25 3.07 11.37 15.44
N CYS A 26 4.32 11.20 15.87
CA CYS A 26 5.20 10.16 15.34
C CYS A 26 4.79 8.80 15.90
N THR A 27 4.60 7.81 15.03
CA THR A 27 4.29 6.41 15.41
C THR A 27 5.55 5.54 15.52
N CYS A 28 6.73 6.13 15.44
CA CYS A 28 7.99 5.41 15.55
C CYS A 28 8.13 4.81 16.95
N THR A 29 8.40 3.51 17.03
CA THR A 29 8.57 2.78 18.31
C THR A 29 9.99 2.87 18.86
N GLN A 30 10.94 3.45 18.10
CA GLN A 30 12.35 3.51 18.46
C GLN A 30 12.60 4.58 19.54
N THR A 31 12.86 4.16 20.77
CA THR A 31 13.01 5.06 21.93
C THR A 31 14.24 5.98 21.85
N LEU A 32 15.29 5.54 21.16
CA LEU A 32 16.54 6.31 20.99
C LEU A 32 16.56 7.19 19.73
N CYS A 33 15.46 7.23 18.96
CA CYS A 33 15.41 8.00 17.72
C CYS A 33 15.43 9.50 18.04
N GLU A 34 16.50 10.19 17.66
CA GLU A 34 16.60 11.64 17.81
C GLU A 34 15.58 12.38 16.93
N TRP A 35 15.05 11.75 15.87
CA TRP A 35 14.20 12.33 14.83
C TRP A 35 12.69 12.22 15.11
N HIS A 36 12.27 11.90 16.33
CA HIS A 36 10.85 11.85 16.69
C HIS A 36 10.11 13.15 16.33
N GLY A 37 8.98 13.00 15.63
CA GLY A 37 8.14 14.12 15.18
C GLY A 37 8.75 14.95 14.03
N ARG A 38 10.00 14.69 13.62
CA ARG A 38 10.68 15.37 12.52
C ARG A 38 10.42 14.65 11.20
N CYS A 39 9.17 14.68 10.74
CA CYS A 39 8.70 13.88 9.60
C CYS A 39 9.49 14.12 8.31
N ARG A 40 9.89 15.36 8.01
CA ARG A 40 10.63 15.70 6.79
C ARG A 40 12.02 15.07 6.79
N GLU A 41 12.73 15.18 7.91
CA GLU A 41 14.07 14.64 8.14
C GLU A 41 14.02 13.11 8.15
N CYS A 42 13.06 12.53 8.87
CA CYS A 42 12.82 11.09 8.91
C CYS A 42 12.64 10.52 7.49
N VAL A 43 11.74 11.08 6.68
CA VAL A 43 11.51 10.61 5.30
C VAL A 43 12.77 10.75 4.43
N ALA A 44 13.54 11.83 4.58
CA ALA A 44 14.79 12.02 3.83
C ALA A 44 15.82 10.91 4.14
N LEU A 45 15.99 10.57 5.42
CA LEU A 45 16.93 9.54 5.87
C LEU A 45 16.50 8.14 5.40
N HIS A 46 15.23 7.76 5.59
CA HIS A 46 14.72 6.47 5.12
C HIS A 46 14.83 6.32 3.60
N ARG A 47 14.58 7.40 2.85
CA ARG A 47 14.73 7.40 1.40
C ARG A 47 16.19 7.22 0.96
N TYR A 48 17.13 7.86 1.65
CA TYR A 48 18.55 7.75 1.34
C TYR A 48 19.10 6.36 1.64
N HIS A 49 18.80 5.83 2.84
CA HIS A 49 19.32 4.52 3.27
C HIS A 49 18.61 3.32 2.63
N GLN A 50 17.37 3.48 2.17
CA GLN A 50 16.54 2.42 1.57
C GLN A 50 16.38 1.15 2.43
N ASP A 51 16.63 1.25 3.74
CA ASP A 51 16.60 0.11 4.65
C ASP A 51 15.15 -0.38 4.88
N HIS A 52 14.32 0.46 5.51
CA HIS A 52 12.92 0.13 5.78
C HIS A 52 11.98 1.32 5.60
N VAL A 53 10.70 1.00 5.44
CA VAL A 53 9.60 1.97 5.35
C VAL A 53 9.38 2.65 6.71
N PRO A 54 9.28 4.00 6.76
CA PRO A 54 8.94 4.73 7.97
C PRO A 54 7.68 4.19 8.65
N ALA A 55 7.68 4.12 9.99
CA ALA A 55 6.57 3.57 10.77
C ALA A 55 5.20 4.21 10.43
N CYS A 56 5.17 5.51 10.11
CA CYS A 56 3.95 6.23 9.73
C CYS A 56 3.35 5.75 8.39
N PHE A 57 4.14 5.15 7.51
CA PHE A 57 3.67 4.62 6.22
C PHE A 57 3.37 3.12 6.24
N GLN A 58 3.84 2.39 7.25
CA GLN A 58 3.70 0.93 7.29
C GLN A 58 2.24 0.48 7.24
N THR A 59 1.33 1.07 8.03
CA THR A 59 -0.09 0.68 8.01
C THR A 59 -0.71 0.87 6.62
N PHE A 60 -0.52 2.04 6.02
CA PHE A 60 -1.03 2.36 4.69
C PHE A 60 -0.49 1.42 3.60
N ILE A 61 0.82 1.14 3.63
CA ILE A 61 1.45 0.24 2.66
C ILE A 61 0.97 -1.20 2.88
N ASN A 62 0.90 -1.66 4.13
CA ASN A 62 0.41 -2.99 4.46
C ASN A 62 -1.01 -3.21 3.96
N ASP A 63 -1.90 -2.23 4.09
CA ASP A 63 -3.27 -2.34 3.60
C ASP A 63 -3.34 -2.40 2.06
N LYS A 64 -2.48 -1.66 1.36
CA LYS A 64 -2.35 -1.81 -0.11
C LYS A 64 -1.77 -3.16 -0.50
N LEU A 65 -0.76 -3.65 0.20
CA LEU A 65 -0.15 -4.94 -0.04
C LEU A 65 -1.16 -6.08 0.14
N LYS A 66 -1.99 -6.04 1.18
CA LYS A 66 -3.09 -7.02 1.38
C LYS A 66 -4.00 -7.10 0.15
N GLY A 67 -4.35 -5.96 -0.44
CA GLY A 67 -5.16 -5.92 -1.67
C GLY A 67 -4.46 -6.59 -2.85
N ILE A 68 -3.16 -6.35 -3.03
CA ILE A 68 -2.35 -6.96 -4.10
C ILE A 68 -2.22 -8.47 -3.89
N VAL A 69 -1.91 -8.90 -2.66
CA VAL A 69 -1.79 -10.32 -2.31
C VAL A 69 -3.09 -11.06 -2.62
N LYS A 70 -4.24 -10.50 -2.21
CA LYS A 70 -5.56 -11.08 -2.51
C LYS A 70 -5.80 -11.28 -4.01
N ILE A 71 -5.40 -10.32 -4.85
CA ILE A 71 -5.51 -10.45 -6.32
C ILE A 71 -4.59 -11.56 -6.84
N GLY A 72 -3.37 -11.64 -6.30
CA GLY A 72 -2.40 -12.68 -6.62
C GLY A 72 -2.94 -14.08 -6.29
N GLU A 73 -3.50 -14.26 -5.09
CA GLU A 73 -4.12 -15.52 -4.64
C GLU A 73 -5.28 -15.95 -5.54
N LEU A 74 -6.20 -15.03 -5.88
CA LEU A 74 -7.33 -15.33 -6.78
C LEU A 74 -6.85 -15.73 -8.19
N THR A 75 -5.80 -15.08 -8.69
CA THR A 75 -5.21 -15.41 -10.00
C THR A 75 -4.59 -16.80 -9.98
N HIS A 76 -3.87 -17.15 -8.91
CA HIS A 76 -3.31 -18.47 -8.72
C HIS A 76 -4.40 -19.55 -8.69
N GLN A 77 -5.44 -19.35 -7.88
CA GLN A 77 -6.58 -20.29 -7.79
C GLN A 77 -7.23 -20.53 -9.15
N ARG A 78 -7.57 -19.45 -9.88
CA ARG A 78 -8.16 -19.56 -11.23
C ARG A 78 -7.26 -20.35 -12.19
N ASN A 79 -5.95 -20.12 -12.15
CA ASN A 79 -5.00 -20.84 -12.98
C ASN A 79 -4.97 -22.33 -12.63
N THR A 80 -4.95 -22.67 -11.34
CA THR A 80 -4.99 -24.08 -10.89
C THR A 80 -6.28 -24.78 -11.32
N GLU A 81 -7.43 -24.13 -11.20
CA GLU A 81 -8.72 -24.66 -11.68
C GLU A 81 -8.71 -24.91 -13.20
N ASN A 82 -8.16 -23.97 -13.97
CA ASN A 82 -8.05 -24.12 -15.42
C ASN A 82 -7.14 -25.28 -15.81
N MET A 83 -6.01 -25.45 -15.12
CA MET A 83 -5.12 -26.60 -15.35
C MET A 83 -5.85 -27.92 -15.05
N LEU A 84 -6.62 -27.99 -13.97
CA LEU A 84 -7.41 -29.17 -13.61
C LEU A 84 -8.48 -29.48 -14.65
N LYS A 85 -9.25 -28.48 -15.10
CA LYS A 85 -10.27 -28.62 -16.15
C LYS A 85 -9.66 -29.11 -17.46
N ASN A 86 -8.50 -28.60 -17.84
CA ASN A 86 -7.81 -29.02 -19.05
C ASN A 86 -7.32 -30.47 -18.96
N LYS A 87 -6.79 -30.88 -17.80
CA LYS A 87 -6.36 -32.25 -17.54
C LYS A 87 -7.53 -33.25 -17.58
N ILE A 88 -8.69 -32.85 -17.07
CA ILE A 88 -9.93 -33.65 -17.15
C ILE A 88 -10.36 -33.78 -18.61
N LYS A 89 -10.43 -32.68 -19.37
CA LYS A 89 -10.79 -32.72 -20.80
C LYS A 89 -9.87 -33.60 -21.64
N SER A 90 -8.57 -33.61 -21.35
CA SER A 90 -7.60 -34.46 -22.07
C SER A 90 -7.68 -35.94 -21.71
N THR A 91 -8.41 -36.31 -20.65
CA THR A 91 -8.57 -37.70 -20.20
C THR A 91 -9.95 -38.30 -20.51
N LEU A 92 -10.92 -37.48 -20.94
CA LEU A 92 -12.21 -37.97 -21.43
C LEU A 92 -12.04 -38.62 -22.82
N PRO A 93 -12.59 -39.83 -23.05
CA PRO A 93 -12.53 -40.48 -24.35
C PRO A 93 -13.26 -39.62 -25.38
N GLN A 94 -12.57 -39.27 -26.47
CA GLN A 94 -13.20 -38.61 -27.60
C GLN A 94 -14.05 -39.67 -28.32
N ASN A 95 -15.38 -39.60 -28.16
CA ASN A 95 -16.29 -40.45 -28.95
C ASN A 95 -16.02 -40.21 -30.44
N LYS A 96 -15.50 -41.25 -31.11
CA LYS A 96 -15.41 -41.34 -32.56
C LYS A 96 -16.75 -41.75 -33.14
#